data_AF-A0A840VVS1-F1
#
_entry.id   AF-A0A840VVS1-F1
#
_cell.length_a   1.000
_cell.length_b   1.000
_cell.length_c   1.000
_cell.angle_alpha   90.00
_cell.angle_beta   90.00
_cell.angle_gamma   90.00
#
_symmetry.space_group_name_H-M   'P 1'
#
loop_
_entity.id
_entity.type
_entity.pdbx_description
1 polymer ?
#
loop_
_entity_poly.entity_id
_entity_poly.type
_entity_poly.pdbx_seq_one_letter_code
_entity_poly.pdbx_strand_id
1 'polypeptide(L)'
;MAEKLVWGRAWHGRSYDLGRMTLPDLWRAYLTYPAINLYALFAVLSGGAALSLAKRWQDIALPILAVCLVYPFVWYGLHRYVLHGRWLYRMKWTAGLWKRIHFDHHQDPHLLEVLFGSPLNTIPTMLIITGPIGYAIGGWAGGTAAFATALVTTCVYEFFHCIQHLNYKPKSQFIQKLKRDHLLHHFHSEKINMGIVSFTPDYIFHSYVPTAKECPKSPTVFNLGYDVEEAKRYPWVMEITGTPPRDKPPSGLEREAAAAEAV
;
A
#
# COMPACT_ATOMS: atom_id res chain seq x y z
N MET A 1 22.90 12.49 -20.55
CA MET A 1 23.24 13.29 -19.36
C MET A 1 21.98 14.05 -18.93
N ALA A 2 20.99 13.34 -18.36
CA ALA A 2 19.80 13.98 -17.82
C ALA A 2 20.13 14.40 -16.38
N GLU A 3 19.99 15.69 -16.08
CA GLU A 3 20.17 16.22 -14.73
C GLU A 3 19.33 15.42 -13.74
N LYS A 4 20.02 14.71 -12.86
CA LYS A 4 19.42 13.95 -11.77
C LYS A 4 18.79 14.96 -10.81
N LEU A 5 17.46 15.11 -10.91
CA LEU A 5 16.62 15.84 -9.98
C LEU A 5 17.09 15.63 -8.54
N VAL A 6 17.34 16.74 -7.84
CA VAL A 6 17.86 16.84 -6.46
C VAL A 6 17.17 15.87 -5.48
N TRP A 7 15.91 15.53 -5.74
CA TRP A 7 15.07 14.59 -4.99
C TRP A 7 15.63 13.17 -4.90
N GLY A 8 16.31 12.67 -5.94
CA GLY A 8 16.92 11.33 -5.91
C GLY A 8 18.03 11.21 -4.87
N ARG A 9 18.79 12.29 -4.60
CA ARG A 9 19.96 12.25 -3.71
C ARG A 9 19.64 11.99 -2.24
N ALA A 10 18.44 12.34 -1.76
CA ALA A 10 18.06 12.10 -0.36
C ALA A 10 17.67 10.63 -0.08
N TRP A 11 17.31 9.89 -1.14
CA TRP A 11 16.85 8.50 -1.07
C TRP A 11 17.83 7.50 -1.70
N HIS A 12 18.80 7.96 -2.51
CA HIS A 12 19.88 7.11 -3.03
C HIS A 12 20.89 6.73 -1.93
N GLY A 13 21.17 5.44 -1.79
CA GLY A 13 22.22 4.92 -0.91
C GLY A 13 21.81 4.65 0.54
N ARG A 14 20.54 4.85 0.92
CA ARG A 14 20.01 4.46 2.24
C ARG A 14 18.97 3.36 2.08
N SER A 15 19.28 2.14 2.52
CA SER A 15 18.26 1.11 2.70
C SER A 15 17.38 1.53 3.89
N TYR A 16 16.15 1.98 3.60
CA TYR A 16 15.14 2.23 4.63
C TYR A 16 14.53 0.90 5.06
N ASP A 17 15.36 0.08 5.74
CA ASP A 17 14.97 -1.17 6.36
C ASP A 17 14.16 -0.86 7.64
N LEU A 18 12.84 -1.06 7.57
CA LEU A 18 11.90 -0.91 8.68
C LEU A 18 12.26 -1.80 9.89
N GLY A 19 13.04 -2.86 9.68
CA GLY A 19 13.60 -3.69 10.73
C GLY A 19 14.61 -2.96 11.64
N ARG A 20 15.23 -1.88 11.14
CA ARG A 20 16.30 -1.12 11.80
C ARG A 20 15.91 0.31 12.16
N MET A 21 14.75 0.79 11.69
CA MET A 21 14.29 2.15 11.93
C MET A 21 13.59 2.30 13.28
N THR A 22 13.75 3.47 13.90
CA THR A 22 12.92 3.91 15.02
C THR A 22 11.69 4.67 14.53
N LEU A 23 10.71 4.92 15.40
CA LEU A 23 9.54 5.73 15.06
C LEU A 23 9.90 7.18 14.63
N PRO A 24 10.85 7.89 15.28
CA PRO A 24 11.36 9.16 14.78
C PRO A 24 11.99 9.08 13.38
N ASP A 25 12.70 8.00 13.07
CA ASP A 25 13.26 7.80 11.72
C ASP A 25 12.15 7.62 10.70
N LEU A 26 11.10 6.86 11.04
CA LEU A 26 9.94 6.69 10.18
C LEU A 26 9.24 8.03 9.91
N TRP A 27 9.03 8.87 10.92
CA TRP A 27 8.44 10.21 10.70
C TRP A 27 9.26 11.04 9.71
N ARG A 28 10.59 11.08 9.88
CA ARG A 28 11.48 11.81 8.97
C ARG A 28 11.42 11.24 7.55
N ALA A 29 11.47 9.92 7.40
CA ALA A 29 11.38 9.27 6.10
C ALA A 29 10.01 9.53 5.44
N TYR A 30 8.93 9.29 6.16
CA TYR A 30 7.56 9.41 5.66
C TYR A 30 7.24 10.84 5.19
N LEU A 31 7.55 11.86 6.01
CA LEU A 31 7.28 13.27 5.67
C LEU A 31 8.17 13.82 4.55
N THR A 32 9.28 13.14 4.24
CA THR A 32 10.17 13.53 3.13
C THR A 32 9.99 12.65 1.90
N TYR A 33 9.07 11.68 1.94
CA TYR A 33 8.83 10.79 0.81
C TYR A 33 8.09 11.52 -0.32
N PRO A 34 8.61 11.50 -1.57
CA PRO A 34 8.02 12.27 -2.66
C PRO A 34 6.54 11.96 -2.95
N ALA A 35 6.13 10.69 -2.86
CA ALA A 35 4.74 10.31 -3.11
C ALA A 35 3.78 10.92 -2.07
N ILE A 36 4.16 10.89 -0.79
CA ILE A 36 3.37 11.49 0.30
C ILE A 36 3.23 13.00 0.09
N ASN A 37 4.32 13.68 -0.27
CA ASN A 37 4.29 15.11 -0.55
C ASN A 37 3.42 15.44 -1.77
N LEU A 38 3.43 14.60 -2.80
CA LEU A 38 2.56 14.75 -3.96
C LEU A 38 1.08 14.54 -3.60
N TYR A 39 0.76 13.54 -2.77
CA TYR A 39 -0.61 13.32 -2.28
C TYR A 39 -1.09 14.50 -1.44
N ALA A 40 -0.25 15.01 -0.54
CA ALA A 40 -0.57 16.17 0.29
C ALA A 40 -0.82 17.42 -0.57
N LEU A 41 0.03 17.67 -1.57
CA LEU A 41 -0.15 18.79 -2.51
C LEU A 41 -1.49 18.68 -3.25
N PHE A 42 -1.80 17.53 -3.83
CA PHE A 42 -3.07 17.33 -4.54
C PHE A 42 -4.27 17.37 -3.61
N ALA A 43 -4.14 16.92 -2.36
CA ALA A 43 -5.20 17.04 -1.36
C ALA A 43 -5.49 18.52 -1.04
N VAL A 44 -4.46 19.35 -0.88
CA VAL A 44 -4.63 20.79 -0.64
C VAL A 44 -5.24 21.48 -1.86
N LEU A 45 -4.74 21.21 -3.07
CA LEU A 45 -5.28 21.82 -4.28
C LEU A 45 -6.74 21.40 -4.53
N SER A 46 -7.04 20.12 -4.38
CA SER A 46 -8.39 19.60 -4.59
C SER A 46 -9.35 20.04 -3.48
N GLY A 47 -8.91 20.09 -2.22
CA GLY A 47 -9.69 20.64 -1.12
C GLY A 47 -9.96 22.14 -1.27
N GLY A 48 -8.97 22.91 -1.75
CA GLY A 48 -9.14 24.33 -2.08
C GLY A 48 -10.16 24.54 -3.20
N ALA A 49 -10.13 23.69 -4.25
CA ALA A 49 -11.14 23.71 -5.30
C ALA A 49 -12.54 23.33 -4.76
N ALA A 50 -12.63 22.36 -3.86
CA ALA A 50 -13.90 22.00 -3.23
C ALA A 50 -14.51 23.19 -2.47
N LEU A 51 -13.68 23.90 -1.69
CA LEU A 51 -14.10 25.08 -0.93
C LEU A 51 -14.53 26.25 -1.83
N SER A 52 -13.84 26.47 -2.97
CA SER A 52 -14.19 27.55 -3.89
C SER A 52 -15.44 27.27 -4.74
N LEU A 53 -15.74 25.99 -4.98
CA LEU A 53 -16.88 25.55 -5.79
C LEU A 53 -18.15 25.29 -4.96
N ALA A 54 -18.01 25.02 -3.66
CA ALA A 54 -19.12 24.68 -2.79
C ALA A 54 -20.09 25.87 -2.62
N LYS A 55 -21.39 25.59 -2.78
CA LYS A 55 -22.45 26.57 -2.48
C LYS A 55 -23.00 26.38 -1.08
N ARG A 56 -22.91 25.14 -0.57
CA ARG A 56 -23.37 24.76 0.77
C ARG A 56 -22.34 23.81 1.38
N TRP A 57 -22.27 23.77 2.72
CA TRP A 57 -21.31 22.90 3.42
C TRP A 57 -21.58 21.40 3.16
N GLN A 58 -22.82 21.01 2.86
CA GLN A 58 -23.20 19.63 2.53
C GLN A 58 -22.54 19.14 1.25
N ASP A 59 -22.25 20.05 0.30
CA ASP A 59 -21.59 19.73 -0.96
C ASP A 59 -20.15 19.23 -0.72
N ILE A 60 -19.61 19.41 0.50
CA ILE A 60 -18.29 18.92 0.95
C ILE A 60 -18.44 17.81 1.99
N ALA A 61 -19.26 18.02 3.03
CA ALA A 61 -19.34 17.11 4.16
C ALA A 61 -19.91 15.73 3.80
N LEU A 62 -20.92 15.67 2.92
CA LEU A 62 -21.52 14.40 2.52
C LEU A 62 -20.58 13.55 1.64
N PRO A 63 -19.86 14.12 0.65
CA PRO A 63 -18.80 13.40 -0.06
C PRO A 63 -17.68 12.88 0.83
N ILE A 64 -17.21 13.67 1.81
CA ILE A 64 -16.21 13.22 2.79
C ILE A 64 -16.72 11.98 3.53
N LEU A 65 -17.94 12.06 4.07
CA LEU A 65 -18.55 10.94 4.79
C LEU A 65 -18.69 9.70 3.90
N ALA A 66 -19.17 9.87 2.66
CA ALA A 66 -19.32 8.78 1.70
C ALA A 66 -17.99 8.09 1.41
N VAL A 67 -16.91 8.86 1.19
CA VAL A 67 -15.57 8.29 0.97
C VAL A 67 -15.07 7.57 2.22
N CYS A 68 -15.20 8.14 3.42
CA CYS A 68 -14.79 7.46 4.65
C CYS A 68 -15.49 6.10 4.86
N LEU A 69 -16.74 5.97 4.43
CA LEU A 69 -17.51 4.72 4.51
C LEU A 69 -17.10 3.72 3.42
N VAL A 70 -16.89 4.18 2.19
CA VAL A 70 -16.60 3.31 1.03
C VAL A 70 -15.13 2.90 0.96
N TYR A 71 -14.21 3.72 1.45
CA TYR A 71 -12.76 3.52 1.32
C TYR A 71 -12.29 2.14 1.86
N PRO A 72 -12.69 1.67 3.06
CA PRO A 72 -12.30 0.34 3.54
C PRO A 72 -12.71 -0.79 2.58
N PHE A 73 -13.91 -0.71 1.98
CA PHE A 73 -14.42 -1.72 1.06
C PHE A 73 -13.68 -1.70 -0.28
N VAL A 74 -13.38 -0.50 -0.79
CA VAL A 74 -12.55 -0.33 -1.99
C VAL A 74 -11.16 -0.89 -1.75
N TRP A 75 -10.54 -0.55 -0.61
CA TRP A 75 -9.24 -1.10 -0.23
C TRP A 75 -9.28 -2.62 -0.16
N TYR A 76 -10.27 -3.19 0.53
CA TYR A 76 -10.45 -4.64 0.62
C TYR A 76 -10.55 -5.30 -0.76
N GLY A 77 -11.36 -4.72 -1.65
CA GLY A 77 -11.53 -5.23 -3.01
C GLY A 77 -10.25 -5.16 -3.84
N LEU A 78 -9.57 -4.01 -3.82
CA LEU A 78 -8.29 -3.83 -4.51
C LEU A 78 -7.23 -4.78 -3.95
N HIS A 79 -7.09 -4.84 -2.63
CA HIS A 79 -6.11 -5.69 -1.96
C HIS A 79 -6.34 -7.16 -2.32
N ARG A 80 -7.57 -7.65 -2.15
CA ARG A 80 -7.88 -9.06 -2.40
C ARG A 80 -7.85 -9.47 -3.87
N TYR A 81 -8.42 -8.67 -4.77
CA TYR A 81 -8.68 -9.10 -6.15
C TYR A 81 -7.71 -8.52 -7.19
N VAL A 82 -7.02 -7.43 -6.86
CA VAL A 82 -6.02 -6.80 -7.74
C VAL A 82 -4.62 -7.08 -7.23
N LEU A 83 -4.31 -6.73 -5.97
CA LEU A 83 -2.97 -6.87 -5.41
C LEU A 83 -2.58 -8.34 -5.19
N HIS A 84 -3.49 -9.14 -4.61
CA HIS A 84 -3.35 -10.60 -4.48
C HIS A 84 -3.87 -11.38 -5.70
N GLY A 85 -4.30 -10.66 -6.75
CA GLY A 85 -4.88 -11.25 -7.95
C GLY A 85 -3.84 -11.98 -8.81
N ARG A 86 -4.08 -13.26 -9.10
CA ARG A 86 -3.16 -14.11 -9.87
C ARG A 86 -3.19 -13.95 -11.40
N TRP A 87 -3.88 -12.92 -11.89
CA TRP A 87 -4.14 -12.74 -13.32
C TRP A 87 -3.18 -11.74 -13.97
N LEU A 88 -2.73 -10.72 -13.24
CA LEU A 88 -1.84 -9.69 -13.78
C LEU A 88 -0.43 -10.22 -14.09
N TYR A 89 0.12 -11.13 -13.28
CA TYR A 89 1.45 -11.69 -13.59
C TYR A 89 1.45 -12.63 -14.79
N ARG A 90 0.28 -13.12 -15.23
CA ARG A 90 0.19 -14.07 -16.36
C ARG A 90 0.41 -13.40 -17.71
N MET A 91 0.26 -12.08 -17.79
CA MET A 91 0.44 -11.29 -18.99
C MET A 91 1.71 -10.46 -18.90
N LYS A 92 2.55 -10.51 -19.94
CA LYS A 92 3.86 -9.84 -19.97
C LYS A 92 3.77 -8.33 -19.67
N TRP A 93 2.76 -7.66 -20.22
CA TRP A 93 2.60 -6.21 -20.10
C TRP A 93 2.05 -5.73 -18.74
N THR A 94 1.46 -6.62 -17.93
CA THR A 94 1.00 -6.28 -16.57
C THR A 94 1.84 -6.90 -15.46
N ALA A 95 2.75 -7.82 -15.77
CA ALA A 95 3.59 -8.49 -14.78
C ALA A 95 4.44 -7.53 -13.96
N GLY A 96 5.06 -6.53 -14.60
CA GLY A 96 5.82 -5.49 -13.89
C GLY A 96 4.95 -4.64 -12.95
N LEU A 97 3.70 -4.37 -13.34
CA LEU A 97 2.74 -3.68 -12.49
C LEU A 97 2.42 -4.52 -11.26
N TRP A 98 2.04 -5.78 -11.44
CA TRP A 98 1.71 -6.69 -10.32
C TRP A 98 2.89 -6.87 -9.35
N LYS A 99 4.09 -7.05 -9.90
CA LYS A 99 5.33 -7.10 -9.14
C LYS A 99 5.44 -5.90 -8.19
N ARG A 100 5.30 -4.69 -8.74
CA ARG A 100 5.54 -3.43 -8.02
C ARG A 100 4.44 -3.03 -7.06
N ILE A 101 3.18 -3.34 -7.34
CA ILE A 101 2.04 -2.88 -6.52
C ILE A 101 1.91 -3.65 -5.21
N HIS A 102 2.40 -4.89 -5.12
CA HIS A 102 2.27 -5.66 -3.88
C HIS A 102 3.19 -6.88 -3.74
N PHE A 103 3.51 -7.60 -4.81
CA PHE A 103 4.32 -8.81 -4.72
C PHE A 103 5.70 -8.54 -4.11
N ASP A 104 6.38 -7.46 -4.51
CA ASP A 104 7.66 -7.06 -3.93
C ASP A 104 7.57 -6.81 -2.41
N HIS A 105 6.44 -6.30 -1.94
CA HIS A 105 6.20 -6.09 -0.52
C HIS A 105 6.04 -7.40 0.25
N HIS A 106 5.38 -8.41 -0.32
CA HIS A 106 5.33 -9.75 0.29
C HIS A 106 6.68 -10.49 0.23
N GLN A 107 7.47 -10.23 -0.81
CA GLN A 107 8.82 -10.77 -0.95
C GLN A 107 9.82 -10.16 0.04
N ASP A 108 9.68 -8.87 0.37
CA ASP A 108 10.51 -8.19 1.39
C ASP A 108 9.71 -7.11 2.15
N PRO A 109 8.95 -7.49 3.20
CA PRO A 109 8.07 -6.57 3.92
C PRO A 109 8.81 -5.50 4.73
N HIS A 110 10.13 -5.61 4.88
CA HIS A 110 10.94 -4.66 5.62
C HIS A 110 11.43 -3.48 4.77
N LEU A 111 11.35 -3.56 3.44
CA LEU A 111 11.77 -2.47 2.57
C LEU A 111 10.70 -1.39 2.48
N LEU A 112 10.99 -0.19 3.00
CA LEU A 112 10.03 0.93 3.01
C LEU A 112 9.53 1.32 1.60
N GLU A 113 10.38 1.25 0.58
CA GLU A 113 10.05 1.72 -0.77
C GLU A 113 8.97 0.89 -1.47
N VAL A 114 8.81 -0.38 -1.09
CA VAL A 114 7.81 -1.29 -1.67
C VAL A 114 6.48 -1.23 -0.92
N LEU A 115 6.42 -0.56 0.25
CA LEU A 115 5.14 -0.30 0.94
C LEU A 115 4.32 0.75 0.19
N PHE A 116 4.98 1.77 -0.36
CA PHE A 116 4.30 2.87 -1.04
C PHE A 116 3.89 2.47 -2.47
N GLY A 117 2.63 2.77 -2.79
CA GLY A 117 2.13 2.65 -4.15
C GLY A 117 2.75 3.72 -5.06
N SER A 118 2.97 3.37 -6.33
CA SER A 118 3.37 4.35 -7.33
C SER A 118 2.26 5.40 -7.51
N PRO A 119 2.56 6.72 -7.42
CA PRO A 119 1.59 7.79 -7.65
C PRO A 119 0.87 7.69 -8.99
N LEU A 120 1.52 7.13 -10.02
CA LEU A 120 0.93 6.93 -11.34
C LEU A 120 -0.23 5.93 -11.33
N ASN A 121 -0.29 5.05 -10.34
CA ASN A 121 -1.36 4.08 -10.20
C ASN A 121 -2.37 4.55 -9.14
N THR A 122 -1.86 4.97 -7.98
CA THR A 122 -2.72 5.30 -6.83
C THR A 122 -3.58 6.54 -7.09
N ILE A 123 -3.02 7.61 -7.67
CA ILE A 123 -3.75 8.87 -7.87
C ILE A 123 -4.90 8.71 -8.88
N PRO A 124 -4.69 8.13 -10.08
CA PRO A 124 -5.80 7.89 -11.00
C PRO A 124 -6.85 6.93 -10.42
N THR A 125 -6.44 5.88 -9.71
CA THR A 125 -7.39 4.96 -9.06
C THR A 125 -8.26 5.69 -8.03
N MET A 126 -7.67 6.52 -7.17
CA MET A 126 -8.43 7.33 -6.21
C MET A 126 -9.42 8.26 -6.93
N LEU A 127 -8.97 9.00 -7.94
CA LEU A 127 -9.82 9.93 -8.68
C LEU A 127 -10.99 9.22 -9.38
N ILE A 128 -10.71 8.12 -10.09
CA ILE A 128 -11.72 7.36 -10.86
C ILE A 128 -12.77 6.74 -9.93
N ILE A 129 -12.38 6.30 -8.74
CA ILE A 129 -13.32 5.66 -7.80
C ILE A 129 -14.10 6.72 -7.00
N THR A 130 -13.42 7.65 -6.34
CA THR A 130 -14.08 8.56 -5.39
C THR A 130 -14.62 9.82 -6.03
N GLY A 131 -14.02 10.28 -7.13
CA GLY A 131 -14.46 11.48 -7.87
C GLY A 131 -15.92 11.40 -8.33
N PRO A 132 -16.35 10.32 -9.03
CA PRO A 132 -17.75 10.15 -9.43
C PRO A 132 -18.72 10.05 -8.26
N ILE A 133 -18.33 9.39 -7.17
CA ILE A 133 -19.16 9.29 -5.94
C ILE A 133 -19.41 10.68 -5.37
N GLY A 134 -18.34 11.47 -5.19
CA GLY A 134 -18.47 12.84 -4.69
C GLY A 134 -19.25 13.74 -5.64
N TYR A 135 -19.03 13.59 -6.96
CA TYR A 135 -19.74 14.37 -7.97
C TYR A 135 -21.25 14.12 -7.95
N ALA A 136 -21.67 12.87 -7.78
CA ALA A 136 -23.08 12.53 -7.67
C ALA A 136 -23.77 13.18 -6.44
N ILE A 137 -23.01 13.48 -5.39
CA ILE A 137 -23.53 14.04 -4.13
C ILE A 137 -23.50 15.58 -4.15
N GLY A 138 -22.40 16.19 -4.60
CA GLY A 138 -22.13 17.63 -4.46
C GLY A 138 -21.65 18.32 -5.74
N GLY A 139 -21.81 17.70 -6.91
CA GLY A 139 -21.29 18.21 -8.18
C GLY A 139 -19.76 18.35 -8.16
N TRP A 140 -19.21 19.34 -8.85
CA TRP A 140 -17.76 19.55 -8.91
C TRP A 140 -17.11 19.80 -7.53
N ALA A 141 -17.82 20.48 -6.62
CA ALA A 141 -17.37 20.66 -5.24
C ALA A 141 -17.27 19.31 -4.52
N GLY A 142 -18.26 18.44 -4.69
CA GLY A 142 -18.25 17.13 -4.08
C GLY A 142 -17.23 16.17 -4.69
N GLY A 143 -17.04 16.18 -6.00
CA GLY A 143 -16.03 15.35 -6.67
C GLY A 143 -14.60 15.70 -6.23
N THR A 144 -14.30 16.98 -6.11
CA THR A 144 -13.00 17.46 -5.59
C THR A 144 -12.86 17.20 -4.09
N ALA A 145 -13.91 17.39 -3.28
CA ALA A 145 -13.89 17.01 -1.86
C ALA A 145 -13.62 15.52 -1.65
N ALA A 146 -14.28 14.65 -2.43
CA ALA A 146 -14.10 13.21 -2.35
C ALA A 146 -12.68 12.78 -2.74
N PHE A 147 -12.12 13.35 -3.81
CA PHE A 147 -10.74 13.08 -4.22
C PHE A 147 -9.73 13.55 -3.17
N ALA A 148 -9.89 14.77 -2.62
CA ALA A 148 -9.06 15.25 -1.52
C ALA A 148 -9.13 14.31 -0.30
N THR A 149 -10.33 13.84 0.05
CA THR A 149 -10.54 12.89 1.15
C THR A 149 -9.82 11.58 0.91
N ALA A 150 -9.89 11.04 -0.31
CA ALA A 150 -9.19 9.81 -0.68
C ALA A 150 -7.67 9.95 -0.54
N LEU A 151 -7.10 11.07 -0.98
CA LEU A 151 -5.66 11.37 -0.85
C LEU A 151 -5.22 11.43 0.61
N VAL A 152 -5.95 12.17 1.46
CA VAL A 152 -5.66 12.25 2.90
C VAL A 152 -5.79 10.88 3.56
N THR A 153 -6.84 10.13 3.22
CA THR A 153 -7.07 8.78 3.76
C THR A 153 -5.94 7.84 3.36
N THR A 154 -5.48 7.90 2.11
CA THR A 154 -4.32 7.12 1.63
C THR A 154 -3.05 7.44 2.41
N CYS A 155 -2.76 8.72 2.67
CA CYS A 155 -1.62 9.06 3.54
C CYS A 155 -1.76 8.40 4.92
N VAL A 156 -2.92 8.52 5.56
CA VAL A 156 -3.16 7.88 6.87
C VAL A 156 -2.95 6.35 6.79
N TYR A 157 -3.51 5.70 5.77
CA TYR A 157 -3.37 4.25 5.57
C TYR A 157 -1.90 3.84 5.38
N GLU A 158 -1.17 4.52 4.51
CA GLU A 158 0.25 4.22 4.26
C GLU A 158 1.11 4.47 5.51
N PHE A 159 0.81 5.48 6.32
CA PHE A 159 1.53 5.71 7.57
C PHE A 159 1.31 4.58 8.59
N PHE A 160 0.05 4.15 8.76
CA PHE A 160 -0.26 3.01 9.61
C PHE A 160 0.35 1.72 9.06
N HIS A 161 0.35 1.51 7.75
CA HIS A 161 1.00 0.38 7.09
C HIS A 161 2.50 0.31 7.42
N CYS A 162 3.20 1.46 7.35
CA CYS A 162 4.59 1.55 7.77
C CYS A 162 4.78 1.18 9.25
N ILE A 163 3.92 1.68 10.14
CA ILE A 163 3.94 1.36 11.57
C ILE A 163 3.77 -0.14 11.82
N GLN A 164 2.92 -0.81 11.04
CA GLN A 164 2.65 -2.24 11.19
C GLN A 164 3.89 -3.10 10.87
N HIS A 165 4.74 -2.64 9.94
CA HIS A 165 6.00 -3.30 9.55
C HIS A 165 7.24 -2.82 10.30
N LEU A 166 7.19 -1.65 10.94
CA LEU A 166 8.29 -1.11 11.74
C LEU A 166 8.62 -2.03 12.93
N ASN A 167 9.90 -2.32 13.20
CA ASN A 167 10.32 -3.18 14.32
C ASN A 167 10.26 -2.47 15.68
N TYR A 168 9.07 -2.01 16.06
CA TYR A 168 8.78 -1.41 17.35
C TYR A 168 7.45 -1.95 17.89
N LYS A 169 7.26 -1.88 19.22
CA LYS A 169 5.98 -2.18 19.85
C LYS A 169 5.19 -0.88 20.08
N PRO A 170 4.04 -0.65 19.40
CA PRO A 170 3.21 0.51 19.63
C PRO A 170 2.66 0.55 21.06
N LYS A 171 2.52 1.75 21.65
CA LYS A 171 1.91 1.92 22.98
C LYS A 171 0.39 1.69 22.97
N SER A 172 -0.28 2.14 21.91
CA SER A 172 -1.74 2.01 21.77
C SER A 172 -2.14 0.56 21.47
N GLN A 173 -3.11 0.04 22.23
CA GLN A 173 -3.67 -1.30 22.01
C GLN A 173 -4.34 -1.42 20.65
N PHE A 174 -4.99 -0.35 20.17
CA PHE A 174 -5.57 -0.30 18.84
C PHE A 174 -4.51 -0.52 17.77
N ILE A 175 -3.39 0.19 17.83
CA ILE A 175 -2.30 0.06 16.85
C ILE A 175 -1.63 -1.31 16.97
N GLN A 176 -1.48 -1.85 18.18
CA GLN A 176 -0.99 -3.22 18.38
C GLN A 176 -1.89 -4.25 17.70
N LYS A 177 -3.22 -4.08 17.77
CA LYS A 177 -4.19 -4.92 17.06
C LYS A 177 -4.00 -4.81 15.55
N LEU A 178 -4.00 -3.59 15.00
CA LEU A 178 -3.80 -3.38 13.55
C LEU A 178 -2.51 -4.04 13.06
N LYS A 179 -1.41 -3.84 13.80
CA LYS A 179 -0.12 -4.45 13.52
C LYS A 179 -0.18 -5.97 13.56
N ARG A 180 -0.71 -6.56 14.62
CA ARG A 180 -0.82 -8.02 14.74
C ARG A 180 -1.60 -8.61 13.56
N ASP A 181 -2.77 -8.05 13.27
CA ASP A 181 -3.68 -8.62 12.28
C ASP A 181 -3.08 -8.52 10.86
N HIS A 182 -2.41 -7.40 10.55
CA HIS A 182 -1.67 -7.23 9.29
C HIS A 182 -0.41 -8.10 9.20
N LEU A 183 0.29 -8.34 10.33
CA LEU A 183 1.42 -9.29 10.32
C LEU A 183 0.96 -10.74 10.15
N LEU A 184 -0.24 -11.11 10.62
CA LEU A 184 -0.82 -12.42 10.27
C LEU A 184 -1.04 -12.54 8.75
N HIS A 185 -1.46 -11.46 8.09
CA HIS A 185 -1.57 -11.42 6.64
C HIS A 185 -0.22 -11.70 5.94
N HIS A 186 0.85 -11.01 6.35
CA HIS A 186 2.16 -11.13 5.70
C HIS A 186 2.99 -12.37 6.07
N PHE A 187 2.79 -12.94 7.27
CA PHE A 187 3.67 -14.00 7.77
C PHE A 187 2.96 -15.33 8.04
N HIS A 188 1.62 -15.34 8.02
CA HIS A 188 0.82 -16.53 8.26
C HIS A 188 -0.03 -16.93 7.05
N SER A 189 -0.86 -16.03 6.52
CA SER A 189 -1.62 -16.29 5.30
C SER A 189 -2.01 -15.00 4.58
N GLU A 190 -1.70 -14.95 3.29
CA GLU A 190 -2.00 -13.86 2.37
C GLU A 190 -3.50 -13.74 2.06
N LYS A 191 -4.32 -14.67 2.53
CA LYS A 191 -5.76 -14.79 2.20
C LYS A 191 -6.70 -14.20 3.25
N ILE A 192 -6.15 -13.72 4.36
CA ILE A 192 -6.88 -13.21 5.53
C ILE A 192 -6.48 -11.76 5.81
N ASN A 193 -7.27 -11.04 6.60
CA ASN A 193 -6.92 -9.73 7.16
C ASN A 193 -6.42 -8.72 6.10
N MET A 194 -7.23 -8.47 5.08
CA MET A 194 -6.96 -7.55 3.98
C MET A 194 -6.98 -6.07 4.44
N GLY A 195 -7.60 -5.77 5.57
CA GLY A 195 -7.58 -4.43 6.16
C GLY A 195 -6.19 -3.94 6.55
N ILE A 196 -6.03 -2.60 6.54
CA ILE A 196 -4.86 -1.90 7.10
C ILE A 196 -5.28 -1.12 8.35
N VAL A 197 -6.14 -0.11 8.18
CA VAL A 197 -6.67 0.72 9.28
C VAL A 197 -8.05 0.23 9.73
N SER A 198 -8.83 -0.32 8.81
CA SER A 198 -10.15 -0.90 9.06
C SER A 198 -10.23 -2.32 8.54
N PHE A 199 -10.77 -3.22 9.37
CA PHE A 199 -11.04 -4.63 9.07
C PHE A 199 -12.54 -4.91 8.91
N THR A 200 -13.38 -3.86 8.84
CA THR A 200 -14.84 -4.02 8.69
C THR A 200 -15.21 -4.92 7.51
N PRO A 201 -14.62 -4.76 6.29
CA PRO A 201 -14.90 -5.67 5.19
C PRO A 201 -14.44 -7.10 5.48
N ASP A 202 -13.34 -7.31 6.19
CA ASP A 202 -12.87 -8.65 6.56
C ASP A 202 -13.87 -9.38 7.47
N TYR A 203 -14.52 -8.67 8.39
CA TYR A 203 -15.61 -9.24 9.19
C TYR A 203 -16.83 -9.59 8.33
N ILE A 204 -17.25 -8.67 7.45
CA ILE A 204 -18.43 -8.84 6.60
C ILE A 204 -18.24 -10.00 5.61
N PHE A 205 -17.04 -10.13 5.04
CA PHE A 205 -16.71 -11.15 4.04
C PHE A 205 -15.99 -12.37 4.64
N HIS A 206 -16.02 -12.53 5.96
CA HIS A 206 -15.48 -13.70 6.67
C HIS A 206 -14.01 -14.03 6.35
N SER A 207 -13.16 -13.02 6.28
CA SER A 207 -11.71 -13.16 6.10
C SER A 207 -10.88 -12.59 7.26
N TYR A 208 -11.55 -12.10 8.30
CA TYR A 208 -10.89 -11.69 9.53
C TYR A 208 -10.46 -12.89 10.37
N VAL A 209 -9.19 -12.92 10.77
CA VAL A 209 -8.58 -13.95 11.63
C VAL A 209 -7.78 -13.26 12.74
N PRO A 210 -8.20 -13.38 14.01
CA PRO A 210 -7.55 -12.69 15.13
C PRO A 210 -6.28 -13.40 15.63
N THR A 211 -6.12 -14.70 15.39
CA THR A 211 -4.93 -15.46 15.83
C THR A 211 -4.45 -16.48 14.79
N ALA A 212 -3.16 -16.78 14.77
CA ALA A 212 -2.55 -17.76 13.87
C ALA A 212 -3.09 -19.20 14.04
N LYS A 213 -3.76 -19.52 15.16
CA LYS A 213 -4.29 -20.86 15.42
C LYS A 213 -5.59 -21.15 14.65
N GLU A 214 -6.26 -20.11 14.19
CA GLU A 214 -7.59 -20.20 13.56
C GLU A 214 -7.53 -20.44 12.05
N CYS A 215 -6.33 -20.45 11.47
CA CYS A 215 -6.12 -20.71 10.05
C CYS A 215 -4.80 -21.48 9.86
N PRO A 216 -4.70 -22.43 8.90
CA PRO A 216 -3.42 -23.03 8.56
C PRO A 216 -2.46 -22.00 7.94
N LYS A 217 -1.15 -22.19 8.15
CA LYS A 217 -0.15 -21.37 7.48
C LYS A 217 -0.20 -21.61 5.97
N SER A 218 -0.24 -20.54 5.19
CA SER A 218 -0.27 -20.64 3.73
C SER A 218 1.13 -20.91 3.17
N PRO A 219 1.29 -21.86 2.22
CA PRO A 219 2.57 -22.10 1.55
C PRO A 219 2.97 -20.95 0.63
N THR A 220 2.03 -20.08 0.26
CA THR A 220 2.20 -19.03 -0.73
C THR A 220 2.20 -17.63 -0.12
N VAL A 221 2.34 -17.52 1.20
CA VAL A 221 2.20 -16.24 1.94
C VAL A 221 3.19 -15.17 1.47
N PHE A 222 4.37 -15.57 1.02
CA PHE A 222 5.39 -14.63 0.54
C PHE A 222 5.39 -14.45 -0.98
N ASN A 223 4.86 -15.39 -1.75
CA ASN A 223 4.92 -15.40 -3.21
C ASN A 223 3.56 -15.15 -3.89
N LEU A 224 2.47 -15.04 -3.12
CA LEU A 224 1.10 -14.79 -3.60
C LEU A 224 0.61 -15.81 -4.63
N GLY A 225 1.17 -17.02 -4.58
CA GLY A 225 0.87 -18.11 -5.49
C GLY A 225 1.73 -18.13 -6.76
N TYR A 226 2.64 -17.18 -6.92
CA TYR A 226 3.65 -17.17 -7.97
C TYR A 226 4.90 -17.92 -7.49
N ASP A 227 4.79 -19.24 -7.36
CA ASP A 227 5.91 -20.12 -7.00
C ASP A 227 6.81 -20.45 -8.21
N VAL A 228 7.83 -21.29 -8.02
CA VAL A 228 8.78 -21.67 -9.08
C VAL A 228 8.09 -22.37 -10.26
N GLU A 229 7.04 -23.19 -10.01
CA GLU A 229 6.32 -23.87 -11.08
C GLU A 229 5.46 -22.88 -11.89
N GLU A 230 4.78 -21.96 -11.21
CA GLU A 230 4.03 -20.90 -11.86
C GLU A 230 4.96 -19.94 -12.64
N ALA A 231 6.17 -19.68 -12.13
CA ALA A 231 7.19 -18.89 -12.81
C ALA A 231 7.72 -19.56 -14.08
N LYS A 232 7.81 -20.90 -14.15
CA LYS A 232 8.13 -21.62 -15.39
C LYS A 232 7.03 -21.41 -16.45
N ARG A 233 5.76 -21.34 -16.04
CA ARG A 233 4.62 -21.15 -16.94
C ARG A 233 4.44 -19.71 -17.39
N TYR A 234 4.69 -18.75 -16.49
CA TYR A 234 4.54 -17.31 -16.72
C TYR A 234 5.82 -16.58 -16.27
N PRO A 235 6.89 -16.56 -17.10
CA PRO A 235 8.22 -16.18 -16.64
C PRO A 235 8.44 -14.68 -16.41
N TRP A 236 7.48 -13.84 -16.78
CA TRP A 236 7.65 -12.39 -16.87
C TRP A 236 8.11 -11.72 -15.57
N VAL A 237 7.56 -12.10 -14.41
CA VAL A 237 7.97 -11.52 -13.12
C VAL A 237 9.37 -12.01 -12.74
N MET A 238 9.68 -13.29 -12.94
CA MET A 238 11.02 -13.84 -12.73
C MET A 238 12.06 -13.18 -13.65
N GLU A 239 11.75 -12.97 -14.93
CA GLU A 239 12.61 -12.26 -15.89
C GLU A 239 12.88 -10.81 -15.45
N ILE A 240 11.86 -10.09 -14.98
CA ILE A 240 12.01 -8.71 -14.47
C ILE A 240 12.81 -8.69 -13.16
N THR A 241 12.65 -9.70 -12.31
CA THR A 241 13.32 -9.78 -11.01
C THR A 241 14.78 -10.24 -11.15
N GLY A 242 15.09 -11.05 -12.15
CA GLY A 242 16.39 -11.69 -12.34
C GLY A 242 16.62 -12.93 -11.47
N THR A 243 15.69 -13.26 -10.56
CA THR A 243 15.77 -14.42 -9.67
C THR A 243 14.40 -15.11 -9.56
N PRO A 244 14.35 -16.41 -9.22
CA PRO A 244 13.11 -17.09 -8.88
C PRO A 244 12.38 -16.44 -7.69
N PRO A 245 11.05 -16.58 -7.60
CA PRO A 245 10.27 -16.12 -6.45
C PRO A 245 10.70 -16.85 -5.17
N ARG A 246 10.66 -16.16 -4.04
CA ARG A 246 11.08 -16.71 -2.74
C ARG A 246 9.88 -17.14 -1.90
N ASP A 247 10.05 -18.26 -1.18
CA ASP A 247 9.08 -18.75 -0.20
C ASP A 247 9.35 -18.24 1.22
N LYS A 248 10.29 -17.31 1.38
CA LYS A 248 10.57 -16.57 2.61
C LYS A 248 11.21 -15.22 2.29
N PRO A 249 11.06 -14.21 3.16
CA PRO A 249 11.79 -12.95 3.04
C PRO A 249 13.30 -13.16 3.17
N PRO A 250 14.13 -12.26 2.61
CA PRO A 250 15.56 -12.33 2.80
C PRO A 250 15.93 -12.08 4.26
N SER A 251 16.96 -12.78 4.72
CA SER A 251 17.62 -12.52 5.99
C SER A 251 18.35 -11.17 5.95
N GLY A 252 18.68 -10.64 7.13
CA GLY A 252 19.47 -9.40 7.23
C GLY A 252 20.83 -9.50 6.54
N LEU A 253 21.47 -10.67 6.57
CA LEU A 253 22.77 -10.92 5.93
C LEU A 253 22.65 -10.94 4.40
N GLU A 254 21.62 -11.58 3.86
CA GLU A 254 21.35 -11.60 2.41
C GLU A 254 21.07 -10.18 1.89
N ARG A 255 20.39 -9.33 2.68
CA ARG A 255 20.18 -7.92 2.34
C ARG A 255 21.48 -7.12 2.34
N GLU A 256 22.37 -7.35 3.31
CA GLU A 256 23.66 -6.66 3.39
C GLU A 256 24.58 -7.04 2.22
N ALA A 257 24.62 -8.32 1.84
CA ALA A 257 25.36 -8.78 0.68
C ALA A 257 24.85 -8.13 -0.62
N ALA A 258 23.54 -8.12 -0.84
CA ALA A 258 22.94 -7.50 -2.03
C ALA A 258 23.18 -5.98 -2.09
N ALA A 259 23.17 -5.30 -0.95
CA ALA A 259 23.46 -3.87 -0.88
C ALA A 259 24.94 -3.56 -1.19
N ALA A 260 25.86 -4.44 -0.81
CA ALA A 260 27.29 -4.30 -1.09
C ALA A 260 27.62 -4.51 -2.58
N GLU A 261 26.87 -5.36 -3.29
CA GLU A 261 27.03 -5.58 -4.73
C GLU A 261 26.46 -4.45 -5.60
N ALA A 262 25.57 -3.62 -5.05
CA ALA A 262 24.91 -2.51 -5.76
C ALA A 262 25.68 -1.17 -5.69
N VAL A 263 26.83 -1.14 -5.02
CA VAL A 263 27.73 0.02 -4.86
C VAL A 263 28.92 -0.12 -5.80
#